data_AF-A0A935ACU9-F1
#
_entry.id   AF-A0A935ACU9-F1
#
_cell.length_a   1.000
_cell.length_b   1.000
_cell.length_c   1.000
_cell.angle_alpha   90.00
_cell.angle_beta   90.00
_cell.angle_gamma   90.00
#
_symmetry.space_group_name_H-M   'P 1'
#
loop_
_entity.id
_entity.type
_entity.pdbx_description
1 polymer ?
#
loop_
_entity_poly.entity_id
_entity_poly.type
_entity_poly.pdbx_seq_one_letter_code
_entity_poly.pdbx_strand_id
1 'polypeptide(L)'
;MLGSISTPGVKSRVQTLAEGINMSCDEFIGEMRKLGCSEPTALKIWRGEYEKFDDFSDNNVQLSNLRKASVVLKVGTGQLLPD
;
A
#
# COMPACT_ATOMS: atom_id res chain seq x y z
N MET A 1 2.94 -14.72 31.11
CA MET A 1 2.80 -13.68 30.07
C MET A 1 2.23 -14.35 28.84
N LEU A 2 0.94 -14.15 28.55
CA LEU A 2 0.34 -14.64 27.31
C LEU A 2 0.66 -13.59 26.23
N GLY A 3 1.63 -13.91 25.37
CA GLY A 3 1.89 -13.12 24.18
C GLY A 3 0.69 -13.23 23.26
N SER A 4 0.07 -12.09 22.96
CA SER A 4 -1.01 -11.96 21.99
C SER A 4 -0.52 -12.49 20.65
N ILE A 5 -1.01 -13.67 20.25
CA ILE A 5 -0.80 -14.20 18.91
C ILE A 5 -1.70 -13.36 18.01
N SER A 6 -1.14 -12.34 17.38
CA SER A 6 -1.81 -11.64 16.28
C SER A 6 -2.12 -12.69 15.21
N THR A 7 -3.40 -12.97 15.00
CA THR A 7 -3.90 -13.68 13.83
C THR A 7 -3.18 -13.13 12.60
N PRO A 8 -2.66 -13.94 11.64
CA PRO A 8 -2.10 -13.40 10.42
C PRO A 8 -3.23 -12.65 9.71
N GLY A 9 -3.31 -11.34 9.93
CA GLY A 9 -4.22 -10.47 9.24
C GLY A 9 -3.89 -10.61 7.77
N VAL A 10 -4.93 -10.83 6.95
CA VAL A 10 -4.81 -10.88 5.49
C VAL A 10 -3.88 -9.76 5.04
N LYS A 11 -2.75 -10.12 4.40
CA LYS A 11 -1.79 -9.14 3.92
C LYS A 11 -2.44 -8.32 2.81
N SER A 12 -2.19 -7.01 2.79
CA SER A 12 -2.63 -6.16 1.68
C SER A 12 -1.95 -6.58 0.38
N ARG A 13 -2.52 -6.17 -0.76
CA ARG A 13 -1.88 -6.35 -2.07
C ARG A 13 -0.52 -5.67 -2.10
N VAL A 14 -0.39 -4.47 -1.52
CA VAL A 14 0.87 -3.74 -1.37
C VAL A 14 1.91 -4.54 -0.58
N GLN A 15 1.54 -5.12 0.56
CA GLN A 15 2.45 -5.95 1.37
C GLN A 15 2.90 -7.19 0.60
N THR A 16 1.98 -7.83 -0.11
CA THR A 16 2.28 -9.03 -0.92
C THR A 16 3.28 -8.72 -2.05
N LEU A 17 3.10 -7.58 -2.73
CA LEU A 17 4.00 -7.15 -3.81
C LEU A 17 5.36 -6.68 -3.26
N ALA A 18 5.37 -5.99 -2.12
CA ALA A 18 6.60 -5.54 -1.45
C ALA A 18 7.47 -6.73 -1.02
N GLU A 19 6.85 -7.79 -0.49
CA GLU A 19 7.55 -9.03 -0.13
C GLU A 19 8.23 -9.67 -1.35
N GLY A 20 7.59 -9.64 -2.52
CA GLY A 20 8.16 -10.15 -3.76
C GLY A 20 9.46 -9.45 -4.20
N ILE A 21 9.73 -8.25 -3.70
CA ILE A 21 10.94 -7.48 -3.99
C ILE A 21 11.81 -7.23 -2.74
N ASN A 22 11.54 -7.94 -1.64
CA ASN A 22 12.22 -7.78 -0.33
C ASN A 22 12.16 -6.35 0.24
N MET A 23 11.07 -5.62 -0.02
CA MET A 23 10.87 -4.26 0.46
C MET A 23 10.19 -4.24 1.83
N SER A 24 10.78 -3.52 2.78
CA SER A 24 10.18 -3.33 4.11
C SER A 24 9.13 -2.21 4.14
N CYS A 25 8.31 -2.15 5.19
CA CYS A 25 7.33 -1.07 5.39
C CYS A 25 8.02 0.31 5.45
N ASP A 26 9.13 0.43 6.18
CA ASP A 26 9.86 1.69 6.35
C ASP A 26 10.48 2.16 5.03
N GLU A 27 11.02 1.23 4.25
CA GLU A 27 11.53 1.50 2.90
C GLU A 27 10.43 1.96 1.96
N PHE A 28 9.30 1.26 1.93
CA PHE A 28 8.13 1.65 1.14
C PHE A 28 7.66 3.08 1.49
N ILE A 29 7.52 3.37 2.78
CA ILE A 29 7.12 4.71 3.26
C ILE A 29 8.16 5.76 2.85
N GLY A 30 9.45 5.45 2.98
CA GLY A 30 10.56 6.31 2.57
C GLY A 30 10.49 6.68 1.08
N GLU A 31 10.31 5.69 0.20
CA GLU A 31 10.18 5.92 -1.24
C GLU A 31 8.90 6.68 -1.60
N MET A 32 7.78 6.37 -0.95
CA MET A 32 6.52 7.10 -1.14
C MET A 32 6.66 8.60 -0.80
N ARG A 33 7.41 8.93 0.27
CA ARG A 33 7.69 10.32 0.64
C ARG A 33 8.50 11.06 -0.42
N LYS A 34 9.45 10.39 -1.08
CA LYS A 34 10.21 10.98 -2.20
C LYS A 34 9.31 11.36 -3.38
N LEU A 35 8.17 10.67 -3.54
CA LEU A 35 7.16 10.97 -4.57
C LEU A 35 6.08 11.97 -4.10
N GLY A 36 6.30 12.66 -2.97
CA GLY A 36 5.35 13.63 -2.44
C GLY A 36 4.08 12.99 -1.88
N CYS A 37 4.15 11.76 -1.36
CA CYS A 37 3.10 11.18 -0.53
C CYS A 37 3.40 11.46 0.95
N SER A 38 2.42 11.89 1.73
CA SER A 38 2.61 12.04 3.17
C SER A 38 2.75 10.67 3.83
N GLU A 39 3.52 10.60 4.92
CA GLU A 39 3.72 9.36 5.68
C GLU A 39 2.41 8.75 6.19
N PRO A 40 1.44 9.51 6.76
CA PRO A 40 0.15 8.96 7.13
C PRO A 40 -0.57 8.31 5.95
N THR A 41 -0.46 8.89 4.75
CA THR A 41 -1.10 8.34 3.54
C THR A 41 -0.40 7.09 3.05
N ALA A 42 0.95 7.07 3.06
CA ALA A 42 1.73 5.90 2.70
C ALA A 42 1.42 4.70 3.62
N LEU A 43 1.24 4.96 4.92
CA LEU A 43 0.88 3.92 5.88
C LEU A 43 -0.53 3.36 5.65
N LYS A 44 -1.50 4.19 5.28
CA LYS A 44 -2.85 3.73 4.89
C LYS A 44 -2.81 2.83 3.64
N ILE A 45 -1.98 3.20 2.66
CA ILE A 45 -1.76 2.41 1.44
C ILE A 45 -1.10 1.07 1.77
N TRP A 46 -0.05 1.09 2.60
CA TRP A 46 0.61 -0.13 3.09
C TRP A 46 -0.38 -1.10 3.75
N ARG A 47 -1.33 -0.57 4.52
CA ARG A 47 -2.38 -1.33 5.21
C ARG A 47 -3.52 -1.80 4.29
N GLY A 48 -3.50 -1.46 3.00
CA GLY A 48 -4.56 -1.82 2.07
C GLY A 48 -5.90 -1.12 2.34
N GLU A 49 -5.91 0.02 3.03
CA GLU A 49 -7.18 0.73 3.33
C GLU A 49 -7.97 1.08 2.06
N TYR A 50 -7.26 1.24 0.95
CA TYR A 50 -7.86 1.55 -0.35
C TYR A 50 -8.61 0.38 -0.99
N GLU A 51 -8.34 -0.85 -0.56
CA GLU A 51 -8.97 -2.06 -1.10
C GLU A 51 -10.45 -2.18 -0.67
N LYS A 52 -10.89 -1.33 0.27
CA LYS A 52 -12.26 -1.27 0.79
C LYS A 52 -13.12 -0.22 0.08
N PHE A 53 -12.59 0.52 -0.87
CA PHE A 53 -13.35 1.52 -1.60
C PHE A 53 -14.15 0.84 -2.73
N ASP A 54 -15.48 0.90 -2.63
CA ASP A 54 -16.40 0.33 -3.62
C ASP A 54 -16.40 1.09 -4.95
N ASP A 55 -15.94 2.36 -4.95
CA ASP A 55 -15.87 3.16 -6.16
C ASP A 55 -14.61 4.03 -6.17
N PHE A 56 -13.72 3.78 -7.14
CA PHE A 56 -12.55 4.63 -7.39
C PHE A 56 -12.95 5.95 -8.10
N SER A 57 -14.24 6.14 -8.41
CA SER A 57 -14.78 7.34 -9.04
C SER A 57 -14.61 8.62 -8.19
N ASP A 58 -14.44 8.49 -6.88
CA ASP A 58 -14.57 9.64 -5.97
C ASP A 58 -13.28 10.30 -5.49
N ASN A 59 -12.07 9.90 -5.93
CA ASN A 59 -10.86 10.62 -5.50
C ASN A 59 -9.68 10.56 -6.46
N ASN A 60 -9.48 11.64 -7.21
CA ASN A 60 -8.27 11.92 -8.01
C ASN A 60 -6.98 11.78 -7.17
N VAL A 61 -7.06 12.04 -5.86
CA VAL A 61 -5.96 11.93 -4.89
C VAL A 61 -5.61 10.47 -4.58
N GLN A 62 -6.59 9.56 -4.49
CA GLN A 62 -6.35 8.15 -4.18
C GLN A 62 -5.66 7.46 -5.36
N LEU A 63 -6.17 7.65 -6.58
CA LEU A 63 -5.54 7.13 -7.79
C LEU A 63 -4.12 7.69 -8.00
N SER A 64 -3.91 8.99 -7.69
CA SER A 64 -2.58 9.60 -7.71
C SER A 64 -1.61 8.91 -6.74
N ASN A 65 -2.03 8.62 -5.52
CA ASN A 65 -1.16 7.94 -4.56
C ASN A 65 -0.96 6.45 -4.88
N LEU A 66 -1.93 5.78 -5.48
CA LEU A 66 -1.75 4.41 -5.99
C LEU A 66 -0.77 4.34 -7.16
N ARG A 67 -0.76 5.34 -8.05
CA ARG A 67 0.26 5.46 -9.09
C ARG A 67 1.66 5.65 -8.51
N LYS A 68 1.80 6.41 -7.41
CA LYS A 68 3.08 6.51 -6.69
C LYS A 68 3.49 5.16 -6.12
N ALA A 69 2.57 4.45 -5.46
CA ALA A 69 2.84 3.12 -4.92
C ALA A 69 3.25 2.12 -6.01
N SER A 70 2.63 2.19 -7.20
CA SER A 70 2.99 1.31 -8.31
C SER A 70 4.41 1.59 -8.84
N VAL A 71 4.84 2.86 -8.83
CA VAL A 71 6.24 3.24 -9.13
C VAL A 71 7.20 2.67 -8.08
N VAL A 72 6.89 2.82 -6.79
CA VAL A 72 7.73 2.30 -5.69
C VAL A 72 7.88 0.78 -5.77
N LEU A 73 6.77 0.07 -6.03
CA LEU A 73 6.73 -1.39 -6.10
C LEU A 73 7.18 -1.94 -7.47
N LYS A 74 7.45 -1.08 -8.45
CA LYS A 74 7.85 -1.46 -9.82
C LYS A 74 6.83 -2.36 -10.53
N VAL A 75 5.55 -2.03 -10.35
CA VAL A 75 4.39 -2.75 -10.93
C VAL A 75 3.48 -1.81 -11.72
N GLY A 76 2.58 -2.37 -12.53
CA GLY A 76 1.49 -1.59 -13.12
C GLY A 76 0.44 -1.22 -12.07
N THR A 77 -0.16 -0.03 -12.15
CA THR A 77 -1.20 0.41 -11.18
C THR A 77 -2.38 -0.56 -11.11
N GLY A 78 -2.74 -1.23 -12.21
CA GLY A 78 -3.81 -2.24 -12.22
C GLY A 78 -3.54 -3.45 -11.30
N GLN A 79 -2.28 -3.78 -11.01
CA GLN A 79 -1.94 -4.86 -10.07
C GLN A 79 -2.17 -4.49 -8.60
N LEU A 80 -2.39 -3.19 -8.31
CA LEU A 80 -2.74 -2.73 -6.97
C LEU A 80 -4.24 -2.77 -6.72
N LEU A 81 -5.08 -2.79 -7.77
CA LEU A 81 -6.52 -2.76 -7.62
C LEU A 81 -7.05 -4.13 -7.20
N PRO A 82 -8.11 -4.19 -6.36
CA PRO A 82 -8.83 -5.43 -6.11
C PRO A 82 -9.49 -5.93 -7.41
N ASP A 83 -9.64 -7.25 -7.51
CA ASP A 83 -10.30 -7.94 -8.64
C ASP A 83 -11.83 -7.72 -8.63
#